data_AF-A0A259NEF8-F1
#
_entry.id   AF-A0A259NEF8-F1
#
_cell.length_a   1.000
_cell.length_b   1.000
_cell.length_c   1.000
_cell.angle_alpha   90.00
_cell.angle_beta   90.00
_cell.angle_gamma   90.00
#
_symmetry.space_group_name_H-M   'P 1'
#
loop_
_entity.id
_entity.type
_entity.pdbx_description
1 polymer ?
#
loop_
_entity_poly.entity_id
_entity_poly.type
_entity_poly.pdbx_seq_one_letter_code
_entity_poly.pdbx_strand_id
1 'polypeptide(L)'
;MGELIGALQAERGASGVVINSQGQRFTDRLRQLRQSSDQELARFQQYRQPEVLQLQQRFSELTALRQQVDSFGISANQSAERYTSLIRALMDFNHQLEAGLTHLAMARQLNLLNQFIEMKERAGRERAILGLAFSRNSFTTELLTRFTNNLGAFNAYEENFLKALAPAQLQRV
;
A
#
# COMPACT_ATOMS: atom_id res chain seq x y z
N MET A 1 -5.21 5.81 -9.71
CA MET A 1 -4.91 5.80 -8.26
C MET A 1 -4.50 4.42 -7.75
N GLY A 2 -5.19 3.33 -8.12
CA GLY A 2 -4.79 1.97 -7.72
C GLY A 2 -3.36 1.57 -8.11
N GLU A 3 -2.88 2.03 -9.27
CA GLU A 3 -1.49 1.83 -9.73
C GLU A 3 -0.48 2.53 -8.81
N LEU A 4 -0.70 3.81 -8.47
CA LEU A 4 0.12 4.54 -7.50
C LEU A 4 0.15 3.87 -6.12
N ILE A 5 -1.01 3.41 -5.62
CA ILE A 5 -1.08 2.65 -4.37
C ILE A 5 -0.19 1.41 -4.45
N GLY A 6 -0.31 0.63 -5.54
CA GLY A 6 0.49 -0.56 -5.76
C GLY A 6 2.00 -0.27 -5.84
N ALA A 7 2.39 0.80 -6.54
CA ALA A 7 3.78 1.20 -6.67
C ALA A 7 4.38 1.59 -5.31
N LEU A 8 3.65 2.37 -4.49
CA LEU A 8 4.08 2.76 -3.14
C LEU A 8 4.12 1.58 -2.17
N GLN A 9 3.18 0.62 -2.28
CA GLN A 9 3.20 -0.61 -1.51
C GLN A 9 4.46 -1.45 -1.78
N ALA A 10 4.88 -1.53 -3.05
CA ALA A 10 6.10 -2.21 -3.44
C ALA A 10 7.35 -1.47 -2.96
N GLU A 11 7.40 -0.15 -3.13
CA GLU A 11 8.50 0.70 -2.66
C GLU A 11 8.68 0.63 -1.13
N ARG A 12 7.59 0.65 -0.36
CA ARG A 12 7.59 0.44 1.10
C ARG A 12 8.33 -0.85 1.47
N GLY A 13 7.96 -1.96 0.80
CA GLY A 13 8.54 -3.27 1.06
C GLY A 13 10.05 -3.30 0.78
N ALA A 14 10.48 -2.76 -0.36
CA ALA A 14 11.89 -2.71 -0.72
C ALA A 14 12.71 -1.77 0.18
N SER A 15 12.13 -0.63 0.59
CA SER A 15 12.76 0.31 1.53
C SER A 15 13.09 -0.36 2.86
N GLY A 16 12.19 -1.18 3.40
CA GLY A 16 12.44 -1.95 4.61
C GLY A 16 13.60 -2.94 4.48
N VAL A 17 13.73 -3.61 3.33
CA VAL A 17 14.85 -4.53 3.05
C VAL A 17 16.18 -3.78 2.95
N VAL A 18 16.19 -2.64 2.25
CA VAL A 18 17.38 -1.78 2.10
C VAL A 18 17.85 -1.29 3.47
N ILE A 19 16.95 -0.78 4.32
CA ILE A 19 17.31 -0.31 5.67
C ILE A 19 17.86 -1.45 6.53
N ASN A 20 17.16 -2.58 6.61
CA ASN A 20 17.59 -3.70 7.45
C ASN A 20 18.90 -4.33 6.99
N SER A 21 19.23 -4.23 5.71
CA SER A 21 20.50 -4.71 5.14
C SER A 21 21.57 -3.63 5.05
N GLN A 22 21.33 -2.41 5.54
CA GLN A 22 22.24 -1.27 5.41
C GLN A 22 22.71 -1.07 3.95
N GLY A 23 21.78 -1.20 3.00
CA GLY A 23 22.03 -1.04 1.57
C GLY A 23 22.71 -2.22 0.87
N GLN A 24 23.01 -3.31 1.58
CA GLN A 24 23.65 -4.49 0.98
C GLN A 24 22.71 -5.31 0.09
N ARG A 25 21.38 -5.16 0.26
CA ARG A 25 20.37 -5.87 -0.53
C ARG A 25 19.33 -4.91 -1.07
N PHE A 26 18.79 -5.25 -2.24
CA PHE A 26 17.62 -4.59 -2.85
C PHE A 26 17.82 -3.15 -3.32
N THR A 27 19.01 -2.55 -3.23
CA THR A 27 19.27 -1.17 -3.65
C THR A 27 18.89 -0.90 -5.12
N ASP A 28 19.29 -1.77 -6.06
CA ASP A 28 18.91 -1.63 -7.47
C ASP A 28 17.41 -1.85 -7.70
N ARG A 29 16.82 -2.79 -6.96
CA ARG A 29 15.38 -3.05 -7.01
C ARG A 29 14.58 -1.85 -6.48
N LEU A 30 15.03 -1.22 -5.40
CA LEU A 30 14.42 -0.02 -4.83
C LEU A 30 14.49 1.13 -5.83
N ARG A 31 15.61 1.30 -6.54
CA ARG A 31 15.75 2.31 -7.60
C ARG A 31 14.71 2.11 -8.72
N GLN A 32 14.52 0.89 -9.19
CA GLN A 32 13.49 0.56 -10.20
C GLN A 32 12.07 0.81 -9.69
N LEU A 33 11.79 0.44 -8.45
CA LEU A 33 10.47 0.66 -7.83
C LEU A 33 10.17 2.15 -7.65
N ARG A 34 11.18 2.96 -7.32
CA ARG A 34 11.08 4.43 -7.26
C ARG A 34 10.74 5.05 -8.62
N GLN A 35 11.36 4.57 -9.68
CA GLN A 35 11.02 5.03 -11.04
C GLN A 35 9.56 4.73 -11.38
N SER A 36 9.06 3.55 -11.00
CA SER A 36 7.66 3.19 -11.20
C SER A 36 6.72 4.09 -10.37
N SER A 37 7.00 4.30 -9.08
CA SER A 37 6.16 5.17 -8.25
C SER A 37 6.24 6.64 -8.67
N ASP A 38 7.37 7.11 -9.20
CA ASP A 38 7.51 8.47 -9.76
C ASP A 38 6.64 8.65 -11.00
N GLN A 39 6.61 7.66 -11.90
CA GLN A 39 5.73 7.68 -13.07
C GLN A 39 4.25 7.74 -12.65
N GLU A 40 3.85 6.91 -11.70
CA GLU A 40 2.47 6.90 -11.20
C GLU A 40 2.10 8.17 -10.43
N LEU A 41 3.06 8.74 -9.68
CA LEU A 41 2.87 10.00 -8.98
C LEU A 41 2.74 11.16 -9.98
N ALA A 42 3.54 11.19 -11.03
CA ALA A 42 3.44 12.20 -12.08
C ALA A 42 2.08 12.15 -12.78
N ARG A 43 1.56 10.95 -13.09
CA ARG A 43 0.20 10.78 -13.61
C ARG A 43 -0.85 11.30 -12.63
N PHE A 44 -0.73 10.94 -11.35
CA PHE A 44 -1.64 11.42 -10.30
C PHE A 44 -1.60 12.95 -10.14
N GLN A 45 -0.43 13.56 -10.33
CA GLN A 45 -0.25 15.02 -10.31
C GLN A 45 -0.86 15.74 -11.50
N GLN A 46 -1.35 15.05 -12.54
CA GLN A 46 -2.06 15.69 -13.67
C GLN A 46 -3.51 16.05 -13.34
N TYR A 47 -4.10 15.41 -12.32
CA TYR A 47 -5.45 15.73 -11.86
C TYR A 47 -5.50 17.14 -11.24
N ARG A 48 -6.60 17.86 -11.49
CA ARG A 48 -6.77 19.29 -11.13
C ARG A 48 -7.99 19.56 -10.25
N GLN A 49 -8.75 18.53 -9.90
CA GLN A 49 -9.92 18.66 -9.03
C GLN A 49 -9.47 19.14 -7.63
N PRO A 50 -10.18 20.11 -7.01
CA PRO A 50 -9.77 20.70 -5.74
C PRO A 50 -9.51 19.69 -4.62
N GLU A 51 -10.33 18.64 -4.54
CA GLU A 51 -10.22 17.59 -3.53
C GLU A 51 -8.94 16.77 -3.74
N VAL A 52 -8.54 16.56 -5.00
CA VAL A 52 -7.32 15.84 -5.36
C VAL A 52 -6.07 16.68 -5.07
N LEU A 53 -6.13 18.01 -5.26
CA LEU A 53 -5.00 18.90 -4.98
C LEU A 53 -4.57 18.86 -3.50
N GLN A 54 -5.54 18.80 -2.58
CA GLN A 54 -5.24 18.66 -1.14
C GLN A 54 -4.51 17.35 -0.83
N LEU A 55 -4.94 16.26 -1.46
CA LEU A 55 -4.29 14.95 -1.32
C LEU A 55 -2.89 14.95 -1.94
N GLN A 56 -2.69 15.58 -3.09
CA GLN A 56 -1.39 15.71 -3.74
C GLN A 56 -0.36 16.42 -2.86
N GLN A 57 -0.76 17.40 -2.03
CA GLN A 57 0.16 18.10 -1.13
C GLN A 57 0.84 17.16 -0.12
N ARG A 58 0.16 16.10 0.32
CA ARG A 58 0.75 15.08 1.23
C ARG A 58 1.94 14.36 0.61
N PHE A 59 2.00 14.26 -0.72
CA PHE A 59 3.09 13.58 -1.43
C PHE A 59 4.37 14.42 -1.53
N SER A 60 4.35 15.69 -1.12
CA SER A 60 5.58 16.49 -0.97
C SER A 60 6.56 15.88 0.04
N GLU A 61 6.06 15.10 1.01
CA GLU A 61 6.88 14.41 2.02
C GLU A 61 7.64 13.19 1.49
N LEU A 62 7.25 12.66 0.32
CA LEU A 62 7.82 11.41 -0.21
C LEU A 62 9.32 11.53 -0.49
N THR A 63 9.76 12.66 -1.04
CA THR A 63 11.18 12.92 -1.30
C THR A 63 11.99 12.91 -0.01
N ALA A 64 11.51 13.60 1.03
CA ALA A 64 12.19 13.63 2.33
C ALA A 64 12.22 12.24 2.99
N LEU A 65 11.14 11.46 2.86
CA LEU A 65 11.11 10.06 3.32
C LEU A 65 12.19 9.23 2.62
N ARG A 66 12.30 9.32 1.29
CA ARG A 66 13.30 8.57 0.52
C ARG A 66 14.73 8.94 0.90
N GLN A 67 15.01 10.22 1.12
CA GLN A 67 16.32 10.67 1.59
C GLN A 67 16.69 10.04 2.95
N GLN A 68 15.73 9.94 3.87
CA GLN A 68 15.94 9.27 5.16
C GLN A 68 16.14 7.76 5.03
N VAL A 69 15.49 7.11 4.05
CA VAL A 69 15.74 5.70 3.72
C VAL A 69 17.17 5.52 3.21
N ASP A 70 17.62 6.41 2.31
CA ASP A 70 18.93 6.31 1.65
C ASP A 70 20.10 6.59 2.61
N SER A 71 19.90 7.47 3.59
CA SER A 71 20.88 7.78 4.63
C SER A 71 20.82 6.83 5.83
N PHE A 72 19.88 5.87 5.83
CA PHE A 72 19.57 5.04 6.99
C PHE A 72 19.20 5.85 8.25
N GLY A 73 18.73 7.09 8.07
CA GLY A 73 18.38 8.02 9.14
C GLY A 73 17.07 7.68 9.86
N ILE A 74 16.35 6.66 9.40
CA ILE A 74 15.15 6.11 10.04
C ILE A 74 15.20 4.58 10.07
N SER A 75 14.51 4.00 11.05
CA SER A 75 14.32 2.54 11.12
C SER A 75 13.38 2.04 10.02
N ALA A 76 13.47 0.75 9.70
CA ALA A 76 12.57 0.11 8.75
C ALA A 76 11.09 0.23 9.17
N ASN A 77 10.81 0.19 10.48
CA ASN A 77 9.47 0.37 11.03
C ASN A 77 8.94 1.79 10.79
N GLN A 78 9.73 2.82 11.11
CA GLN A 78 9.36 4.21 10.86
C GLN A 78 9.14 4.48 9.36
N SER A 79 9.99 3.93 8.50
CA SER A 79 9.80 4.01 7.04
C SER A 79 8.47 3.37 6.63
N ALA A 80 8.20 2.15 7.10
CA ALA A 80 6.97 1.43 6.80
C ALA A 80 5.72 2.19 7.26
N GLU A 81 5.74 2.80 8.45
CA GLU A 81 4.64 3.61 8.99
C GLU A 81 4.36 4.83 8.11
N ARG A 82 5.41 5.58 7.72
CA ARG A 82 5.26 6.76 6.87
C ARG A 82 4.71 6.42 5.49
N TYR A 83 5.21 5.38 4.84
CA TYR A 83 4.62 4.90 3.58
C TYR A 83 3.17 4.45 3.76
N THR A 84 2.86 3.73 4.84
CA THR A 84 1.50 3.26 5.12
C THR A 84 0.53 4.43 5.31
N SER A 85 0.98 5.53 5.91
CA SER A 85 0.18 6.76 6.02
C SER A 85 -0.18 7.35 4.65
N LEU A 86 0.80 7.46 3.74
CA LEU A 86 0.59 7.94 2.36
C LEU A 86 -0.36 7.02 1.57
N ILE A 87 -0.16 5.70 1.69
CA ILE A 87 -1.01 4.69 1.03
C ILE A 87 -2.46 4.79 1.54
N ARG A 88 -2.67 4.91 2.86
CA ARG A 88 -4.00 5.07 3.44
C ARG A 88 -4.70 6.33 2.95
N ALA A 89 -3.99 7.46 2.84
CA ALA A 89 -4.58 8.69 2.32
C ALA A 89 -5.16 8.52 0.90
N LEU A 90 -4.51 7.72 0.04
CA LEU A 90 -5.04 7.38 -1.29
C LEU A 90 -6.25 6.44 -1.20
N MET A 91 -6.20 5.44 -0.32
CA MET A 91 -7.28 4.47 -0.14
C MET A 91 -8.54 5.13 0.42
N ASP A 92 -8.40 5.98 1.45
CA ASP A 92 -9.50 6.74 2.04
C ASP A 92 -10.17 7.64 1.00
N PHE A 93 -9.38 8.26 0.12
CA PHE A 93 -9.91 9.05 -0.98
C PHE A 93 -10.65 8.22 -2.03
N ASN A 94 -10.18 7.02 -2.37
CA ASN A 94 -10.93 6.11 -3.24
C ASN A 94 -12.29 5.71 -2.62
N HIS A 95 -12.34 5.46 -1.31
CA HIS A 95 -13.59 5.16 -0.60
C HIS A 95 -14.55 6.35 -0.61
N GLN A 96 -14.05 7.58 -0.46
CA GLN A 96 -14.86 8.80 -0.58
C GLN A 96 -15.45 8.97 -1.99
N LEU A 97 -14.66 8.70 -3.03
CA LEU A 97 -15.14 8.73 -4.41
C LEU A 97 -16.22 7.67 -4.64
N GLU A 98 -16.04 6.46 -4.11
CA GLU A 98 -17.05 5.39 -4.20
C GLU A 98 -18.38 5.80 -3.58
N ALA A 99 -18.35 6.39 -2.38
CA ALA A 99 -19.55 6.86 -1.69
C ALA A 99 -20.28 7.97 -2.45
N GLY A 100 -19.57 8.77 -3.26
CA GLY A 100 -20.15 9.84 -4.08
C GLY A 100 -20.75 9.37 -5.41
N LEU A 101 -20.59 8.11 -5.81
CA LEU A 101 -21.07 7.61 -7.09
C LEU A 101 -22.57 7.28 -7.05
N THR A 102 -23.34 7.92 -7.93
CA THR A 102 -24.77 7.61 -8.12
C THR A 102 -25.00 6.49 -9.14
N HIS A 103 -24.04 6.23 -10.04
CA HIS A 103 -24.17 5.22 -11.07
C HIS A 103 -23.77 3.83 -10.56
N LEU A 104 -24.75 2.95 -10.36
CA LEU A 104 -24.61 1.65 -9.70
C LEU A 104 -23.52 0.75 -10.30
N ALA A 105 -23.40 0.67 -11.63
CA ALA A 105 -22.39 -0.17 -12.27
C ALA A 105 -20.95 0.35 -12.03
N MET A 106 -20.78 1.67 -11.97
CA MET A 106 -19.47 2.28 -11.69
C MET A 106 -19.12 2.11 -10.21
N ALA A 107 -20.10 2.32 -9.32
CA ALA A 107 -19.94 2.07 -7.89
C ALA A 107 -19.51 0.62 -7.60
N ARG A 108 -20.13 -0.36 -8.27
CA ARG A 108 -19.74 -1.79 -8.14
C ARG A 108 -18.32 -2.07 -8.62
N GLN A 109 -17.92 -1.50 -9.76
CA GLN A 109 -16.55 -1.68 -10.27
C GLN A 109 -15.51 -1.03 -9.35
N LEU A 110 -15.81 0.15 -8.80
CA LEU A 110 -14.92 0.83 -7.87
C LEU A 110 -14.85 0.08 -6.53
N ASN A 111 -15.98 -0.46 -6.04
CA ASN A 111 -16.01 -1.32 -4.87
C ASN A 111 -15.09 -2.53 -5.05
N LEU A 112 -15.22 -3.27 -6.16
CA LEU A 112 -14.37 -4.40 -6.49
C LEU A 112 -12.89 -4.02 -6.45
N LEU A 113 -12.53 -2.88 -7.06
CA LEU A 113 -11.18 -2.38 -7.07
C LEU A 113 -10.69 -2.03 -5.65
N ASN A 114 -11.52 -1.40 -4.83
CA ASN A 114 -11.19 -1.05 -3.44
C ASN A 114 -10.98 -2.30 -2.58
N GLN A 115 -11.84 -3.32 -2.70
CA GLN A 115 -11.67 -4.59 -2.01
C GLN A 115 -10.34 -5.26 -2.38
N PHE A 116 -9.96 -5.25 -3.66
CA PHE A 116 -8.69 -5.78 -4.12
C PHE A 116 -7.47 -5.02 -3.57
N ILE A 117 -7.55 -3.68 -3.55
CA ILE A 117 -6.50 -2.81 -3.01
C ILE A 117 -6.32 -3.06 -1.50
N GLU A 118 -7.41 -3.16 -0.76
CA GLU A 118 -7.41 -3.50 0.67
C GLU A 118 -6.77 -4.87 0.92
N MET A 119 -7.16 -5.88 0.14
CA MET A 119 -6.59 -7.23 0.22
C MET A 119 -5.05 -7.19 0.02
N LYS A 120 -4.57 -6.47 -0.99
CA LYS A 120 -3.13 -6.25 -1.22
C LYS A 120 -2.44 -5.54 -0.05
N GLU A 121 -3.11 -4.55 0.55
CA GLU A 121 -2.56 -3.83 1.69
C GLU A 121 -2.44 -4.73 2.93
N ARG A 122 -3.46 -5.55 3.22
CA ARG A 122 -3.41 -6.52 4.32
C ARG A 122 -2.30 -7.55 4.11
N ALA A 123 -2.13 -8.07 2.89
CA ALA A 123 -1.01 -8.97 2.57
C ALA A 123 0.37 -8.29 2.75
N GLY A 124 0.48 -7.01 2.37
CA GLY A 124 1.69 -6.21 2.60
C GLY A 124 2.02 -6.03 4.08
N ARG A 125 1.01 -5.76 4.91
CA ARG A 125 1.15 -5.65 6.37
C ARG A 125 1.50 -6.98 7.02
N GLU A 126 0.89 -8.07 6.56
CA GLU A 126 1.21 -9.41 7.01
C GLU A 126 2.69 -9.73 6.82
N ARG A 127 3.22 -9.47 5.62
CA ARG A 127 4.65 -9.63 5.32
C ARG A 127 5.54 -8.85 6.28
N ALA A 128 5.16 -7.63 6.64
CA ALA A 128 5.91 -6.82 7.61
C ALA A 128 5.87 -7.42 9.02
N ILE A 129 4.69 -7.87 9.48
CA ILE A 129 4.52 -8.51 10.80
C ILE A 129 5.33 -9.80 10.89
N LEU A 130 5.23 -10.67 9.87
CA LEU A 130 5.98 -11.92 9.80
C LEU A 130 7.49 -11.68 9.67
N GLY A 131 7.90 -10.65 8.92
CA GLY A 131 9.31 -10.25 8.83
C GLY A 131 9.90 -9.92 10.20
N LEU A 132 9.15 -9.21 11.05
CA LEU A 132 9.56 -8.91 12.44
C LEU A 132 9.59 -10.16 13.32
N ALA A 133 8.60 -11.06 13.19
CA ALA A 133 8.56 -12.31 13.95
C ALA A 133 9.75 -13.20 13.61
N PHE A 134 10.06 -13.38 12.32
CA PHE A 134 11.18 -14.18 11.84
C PHE A 134 12.54 -13.57 12.21
N SER A 135 12.71 -12.25 12.09
CA SER A 135 13.97 -11.62 12.49
C SER A 135 14.25 -11.76 13.99
N ARG A 136 13.22 -11.91 14.81
CA ARG A 136 13.30 -12.13 16.26
C ARG A 136 13.30 -13.61 16.65
N ASN A 137 13.13 -14.52 15.70
CA ASN A 137 12.90 -15.95 15.92
C ASN A 137 11.83 -16.23 17.00
N SER A 138 10.81 -15.36 17.10
CA SER A 138 9.77 -15.46 18.13
C SER A 138 8.49 -14.72 17.73
N PHE A 139 7.35 -15.31 18.10
CA PHE A 139 6.04 -14.71 17.92
C PHE A 139 5.52 -14.22 19.27
N THR A 140 5.82 -12.98 19.62
CA THR A 140 5.30 -12.36 20.85
C THR A 140 3.78 -12.27 20.80
N THR A 141 3.11 -12.25 21.95
CA THR A 141 1.64 -12.06 22.03
C THR A 141 1.17 -10.81 21.28
N GLU A 142 1.90 -9.69 21.36
CA GLU A 142 1.55 -8.46 20.62
C GLU A 142 1.57 -8.68 19.10
N LEU A 143 2.66 -9.25 18.57
CA LEU A 143 2.75 -9.59 17.15
C LEU A 143 1.63 -10.55 16.75
N LEU A 144 1.32 -11.56 17.58
CA LEU A 144 0.29 -12.56 17.29
C LEU A 144 -1.08 -11.90 17.15
N THR A 145 -1.45 -11.04 18.09
CA THR A 145 -2.68 -10.25 18.02
C THR A 145 -2.72 -9.37 16.77
N ARG A 146 -1.62 -8.71 16.41
CA ARG A 146 -1.55 -7.89 15.20
C ARG A 146 -1.71 -8.73 13.93
N PHE A 147 -1.09 -9.92 13.89
CA PHE A 147 -1.19 -10.86 12.78
C PHE A 147 -2.62 -11.39 12.61
N THR A 148 -3.23 -11.92 13.67
CA THR A 148 -4.58 -12.50 13.60
C THR A 148 -5.63 -11.47 13.23
N ASN A 149 -5.54 -10.24 13.79
CA ASN A 149 -6.42 -9.14 13.39
C ASN A 149 -6.25 -8.75 11.91
N ASN A 150 -5.01 -8.75 11.40
CA ASN A 150 -4.75 -8.47 9.99
C ASN A 150 -5.26 -9.59 9.08
N LEU A 151 -5.07 -10.85 9.46
CA LEU A 151 -5.53 -12.01 8.71
C LEU A 151 -7.05 -12.08 8.63
N GLY A 152 -7.75 -11.82 9.75
CA GLY A 152 -9.21 -11.74 9.75
C GLY A 152 -9.72 -10.65 8.80
N ALA A 153 -9.07 -9.49 8.79
CA ALA A 153 -9.39 -8.42 7.85
C ALA A 153 -9.08 -8.82 6.39
N PHE A 154 -7.94 -9.47 6.13
CA PHE A 154 -7.60 -9.99 4.79
C PHE A 154 -8.70 -10.91 4.27
N ASN A 155 -9.09 -11.92 5.05
CA ASN A 155 -10.12 -12.89 4.67
C ASN A 155 -11.46 -12.20 4.34
N ALA A 156 -11.84 -11.18 5.12
CA ALA A 156 -13.06 -10.42 4.86
C ALA A 156 -13.00 -9.65 3.53
N TYR A 157 -11.86 -9.03 3.20
CA TYR A 157 -11.68 -8.35 1.92
C TYR A 157 -11.60 -9.33 0.74
N GLU A 158 -10.94 -10.47 0.91
CA GLU A 158 -10.86 -11.54 -0.08
C GLU A 158 -12.24 -12.12 -0.39
N GLU A 159 -13.02 -12.48 0.63
CA GLU A 159 -14.37 -13.03 0.45
C GLU A 159 -15.28 -12.03 -0.29
N ASN A 160 -15.24 -10.75 0.10
CA ASN A 160 -16.03 -9.71 -0.55
C ASN A 160 -15.55 -9.44 -1.99
N PHE A 161 -14.24 -9.47 -2.25
CA PHE A 161 -13.69 -9.35 -3.59
C PHE A 161 -14.18 -10.49 -4.49
N LEU A 162 -14.06 -11.74 -4.03
CA LEU A 162 -14.49 -12.92 -4.77
C LEU A 162 -15.99 -12.91 -5.06
N LYS A 163 -16.82 -12.48 -4.10
CA LYS A 163 -18.28 -12.31 -4.29
C LYS A 163 -18.64 -11.23 -5.30
N ALA A 164 -17.81 -10.19 -5.43
CA ALA A 164 -18.05 -9.07 -6.33
C ALA A 164 -17.58 -9.33 -7.77
N LEU A 165 -16.78 -10.38 -8.01
CA LEU A 165 -16.31 -10.73 -9.35
C LEU A 165 -17.43 -11.27 -10.24
N ALA A 166 -17.43 -10.87 -11.51
CA ALA A 166 -18.24 -11.52 -12.52
C ALA A 166 -17.70 -12.94 -12.81
N PRO A 167 -18.54 -13.89 -13.29
CA PRO A 167 -18.11 -15.26 -13.59
C PRO A 167 -16.90 -15.36 -14.52
N ALA A 168 -16.79 -14.48 -15.51
CA ALA A 168 -15.65 -14.43 -16.43
C ALA A 168 -14.34 -13.96 -15.77
N GLN A 169 -14.43 -13.21 -14.67
CA GLN A 169 -13.27 -12.75 -13.91
C GLN A 169 -12.80 -13.81 -12.91
N LEU A 170 -13.72 -14.59 -12.33
CA LEU A 170 -13.39 -15.73 -11.45
C LEU A 170 -12.49 -16.78 -12.14
N GLN A 171 -12.61 -16.97 -13.44
CA GLN A 171 -11.76 -17.92 -14.20
C GLN A 171 -10.30 -17.48 -14.35
N ARG A 172 -9.97 -16.23 -13.99
CA ARG A 172 -8.64 -15.63 -14.14
C ARG A 172 -7.90 -15.46 -12.81
N VAL A 173 -8.55 -15.78 -11.69
CA VAL A 173 -8.00 -15.72 -10.32
C VAL A 173 -7.68 -17.14 -9.88
#